data_AF-A0A2B2BFN4-F1
#
_entry.id   AF-A0A2B2BFN4-F1
#
_cell.length_a   1.000
_cell.length_b   1.000
_cell.length_c   1.000
_cell.angle_alpha   90.00
_cell.angle_beta   90.00
_cell.angle_gamma   90.00
#
_symmetry.space_group_name_H-M   'P 1'
#
loop_
_entity.id
_entity.type
_entity.pdbx_description
1 polymer ?
#
loop_
_entity_poly.entity_id
_entity_poly.type
_entity_poly.pdbx_seq_one_letter_code
_entity_poly.pdbx_strand_id
1 'polypeptide(L)'
;AGNTTDSDDFVLRVDTSIPTTTAAITGQTTSDTTPILSGTLSADLTNGEYLVVTVNGKTYTSETGGAVVVDPNHNTWYVQIPDGDALAASSYSVTAQVKSSAGNGNTTGTTTGSLT
;
A
#
# COMPACT_ATOMS: atom_id res chain seq x y z
N ALA A 1 -49.84 24.82 -19.36
CA ALA A 1 -48.66 25.44 -18.72
C ALA A 1 -47.82 24.33 -18.09
N GLY A 2 -46.49 24.42 -18.17
CA GLY A 2 -45.56 23.37 -17.75
C GLY A 2 -45.40 23.33 -16.23
N ASN A 3 -45.46 22.12 -15.67
CA ASN A 3 -44.93 21.86 -14.33
C ASN A 3 -43.47 21.46 -14.48
N THR A 4 -42.58 22.23 -13.86
CA THR A 4 -41.24 21.78 -13.51
C THR A 4 -41.28 21.43 -12.03
N THR A 5 -40.93 20.20 -11.68
CA THR A 5 -40.63 19.83 -10.30
C THR A 5 -39.17 20.16 -10.07
N ASP A 6 -38.88 21.04 -9.09
CA ASP A 6 -37.49 21.24 -8.64
C ASP A 6 -36.94 19.90 -8.14
N SER A 7 -35.73 19.56 -8.58
CA SER A 7 -34.98 18.44 -8.03
C SER A 7 -34.31 18.90 -6.74
N ASP A 8 -34.28 18.04 -5.72
CA ASP A 8 -33.58 18.32 -4.47
C ASP A 8 -32.09 18.62 -4.69
N ASP A 9 -31.49 19.38 -3.76
CA ASP A 9 -30.07 19.77 -3.76
C ASP A 9 -29.16 18.52 -3.66
N PHE A 10 -28.48 18.20 -4.75
CA PHE A 10 -27.40 17.20 -4.75
C PHE A 10 -26.13 17.80 -4.13
N VAL A 11 -25.66 17.23 -3.01
CA VAL A 11 -24.39 17.65 -2.38
C VAL A 11 -23.32 16.58 -2.57
N LEU A 12 -22.23 16.94 -3.24
CA LEU A 12 -21.02 16.12 -3.35
C LEU A 12 -20.12 16.34 -2.13
N ARG A 13 -19.70 15.25 -1.48
CA ARG A 13 -18.65 15.28 -0.46
C ARG A 13 -17.38 14.66 -1.02
N VAL A 14 -16.28 15.40 -0.97
CA VAL A 14 -14.94 14.94 -1.37
C VAL A 14 -14.10 14.81 -0.10
N ASP A 15 -13.49 13.65 0.09
CA ASP A 15 -12.53 13.42 1.17
C ASP A 15 -11.11 13.62 0.64
N THR A 16 -10.40 14.62 1.17
CA THR A 16 -9.00 14.93 0.83
C THR A 16 -8.05 14.68 2.01
N SER A 17 -8.50 13.98 3.05
CA SER A 17 -7.68 13.69 4.23
C SER A 17 -6.58 12.69 3.90
N ILE A 18 -5.37 12.96 4.39
CA ILE A 18 -4.16 12.16 4.16
C ILE A 18 -3.77 11.43 5.45
N PRO A 19 -3.40 10.12 5.38
CA PRO A 19 -2.92 9.36 6.54
C PRO A 19 -1.69 9.99 7.19
N THR A 20 -1.60 9.92 8.52
CA THR A 20 -0.40 10.29 9.29
C THR A 20 0.51 9.09 9.55
N THR A 21 -0.04 7.87 9.59
CA THR A 21 0.72 6.62 9.72
C THR A 21 1.62 6.43 8.51
N THR A 22 2.92 6.25 8.71
CA THR A 22 3.90 6.01 7.63
C THR A 22 4.40 4.58 7.61
N ALA A 23 4.89 4.14 6.45
CA ALA A 23 5.48 2.82 6.25
C ALA A 23 6.98 2.94 5.96
N ALA A 24 7.78 2.12 6.63
CA ALA A 24 9.19 1.91 6.35
C ALA A 24 9.39 0.51 5.77
N ILE A 25 10.48 0.32 5.02
CA ILE A 25 10.83 -0.96 4.38
C ILE A 25 12.19 -1.41 4.92
N THR A 26 12.31 -2.70 5.24
CA THR A 26 13.59 -3.32 5.58
C THR A 26 14.30 -3.72 4.29
N GLY A 27 15.52 -3.20 4.08
CA GLY A 27 16.36 -3.61 2.94
C GLY A 27 16.78 -5.08 3.04
N GLN A 28 16.87 -5.76 1.90
CA GLN A 28 17.22 -7.17 1.83
C GLN A 28 18.07 -7.46 0.59
N THR A 29 18.99 -8.41 0.76
CA THR A 29 19.75 -9.03 -0.31
C THR A 29 19.59 -10.54 -0.18
N THR A 30 19.22 -11.24 -1.25
CA THR A 30 18.84 -12.66 -1.22
C THR A 30 19.00 -13.31 -2.59
N SER A 31 19.26 -14.61 -2.67
CA SER A 31 19.23 -15.33 -3.96
C SER A 31 17.83 -15.81 -4.37
N ASP A 32 16.86 -15.70 -3.45
CA ASP A 32 15.46 -16.08 -3.66
C ASP A 32 14.78 -15.09 -4.61
N THR A 33 14.30 -15.58 -5.76
CA THR A 33 13.57 -14.76 -6.74
C THR A 33 12.15 -14.44 -6.29
N THR A 34 11.66 -15.11 -5.25
CA THR A 34 10.37 -14.89 -4.61
C THR A 34 10.57 -14.59 -3.13
N PRO A 35 11.16 -13.45 -2.75
CA PRO A 35 11.42 -13.18 -1.34
C PRO A 35 10.16 -12.79 -0.56
N ILE A 36 10.21 -12.97 0.76
CA ILE A 36 9.33 -12.25 1.69
C ILE A 36 9.97 -10.89 1.98
N LEU A 37 9.31 -9.84 1.52
CA LEU A 37 9.66 -8.46 1.87
C LEU A 37 8.93 -8.06 3.15
N SER A 38 9.57 -7.22 3.96
CA SER A 38 9.02 -6.77 5.23
C SER A 38 9.33 -5.31 5.52
N GLY A 39 8.62 -4.76 6.50
CA GLY A 39 8.91 -3.45 7.05
C GLY A 39 8.08 -3.14 8.28
N THR A 40 8.05 -1.87 8.66
CA THR A 40 7.31 -1.39 9.83
C THR A 40 6.33 -0.28 9.47
N LEU A 41 5.35 -0.08 10.34
CA LEU A 41 4.43 1.05 10.35
C LEU A 41 4.75 1.92 11.56
N SER A 42 4.56 3.23 11.43
CA SER A 42 4.78 4.16 12.56
C SER A 42 3.68 4.09 13.64
N ALA A 43 2.53 3.52 13.30
CA ALA A 43 1.34 3.37 14.15
C ALA A 43 0.38 2.33 13.52
N ASP A 44 -0.73 2.04 14.18
CA ASP A 44 -1.78 1.18 13.64
C ASP A 44 -2.49 1.84 12.45
N LEU A 45 -2.92 1.02 11.49
CA LEU A 45 -3.81 1.47 10.42
C LEU A 45 -5.22 1.62 10.98
N THR A 46 -5.83 2.79 10.80
CA THR A 46 -7.16 3.11 11.36
C THR A 46 -8.09 3.67 10.30
N ASN A 47 -9.39 3.77 10.57
CA ASN A 47 -10.35 4.42 9.68
C ASN A 47 -10.37 3.88 8.22
N GLY A 48 -10.11 2.58 8.05
CA GLY A 48 -10.04 1.94 6.73
C GLY A 48 -8.76 2.26 5.94
N GLU A 49 -7.70 2.74 6.61
CA GLU A 49 -6.38 2.84 6.02
C GLU A 49 -5.86 1.48 5.58
N TYR A 50 -5.05 1.49 4.52
CA TYR A 50 -4.41 0.30 3.98
C TYR A 50 -3.00 0.61 3.48
N LEU A 51 -2.15 -0.42 3.44
CA LEU A 51 -0.79 -0.34 2.95
C LEU A 51 -0.73 -0.77 1.49
N VAL A 52 -0.06 0.03 0.67
CA VAL A 52 0.28 -0.27 -0.72
C VAL A 52 1.79 -0.44 -0.83
N VAL A 53 2.23 -1.60 -1.29
CA VAL A 53 3.64 -1.92 -1.55
C VAL A 53 3.82 -2.10 -3.05
N THR A 54 4.79 -1.41 -3.67
CA THR A 54 5.11 -1.59 -5.08
C THR A 54 6.52 -2.14 -5.24
N VAL A 55 6.67 -3.24 -5.96
CA VAL A 55 7.94 -3.94 -6.20
C VAL A 55 8.18 -4.03 -7.70
N ASN A 56 9.25 -3.42 -8.21
CA ASN A 56 9.52 -3.32 -9.65
C ASN A 56 8.29 -2.88 -10.50
N GLY A 57 7.48 -1.99 -9.95
CA GLY A 57 6.26 -1.48 -10.59
C GLY A 57 5.01 -2.35 -10.42
N LYS A 58 5.10 -3.54 -9.81
CA LYS A 58 3.93 -4.35 -9.44
C LYS A 58 3.42 -3.98 -8.06
N THR A 59 2.11 -3.77 -7.93
CA THR A 59 1.48 -3.29 -6.71
C THR A 59 0.79 -4.41 -5.94
N TYR A 60 1.02 -4.42 -4.63
CA TYR A 60 0.41 -5.29 -3.64
C TYR A 60 -0.26 -4.42 -2.57
N THR A 61 -1.38 -4.87 -2.03
CA THR A 61 -2.17 -4.11 -1.05
C THR A 61 -2.53 -4.97 0.16
N SER A 62 -2.79 -4.32 1.30
CA SER A 62 -3.36 -4.96 2.50
C SER A 62 -4.89 -4.91 2.53
N GLU A 63 -5.52 -4.36 1.48
CA GLU A 63 -6.98 -4.45 1.31
C GLU A 63 -7.43 -5.91 1.17
N THR A 64 -8.73 -6.14 1.35
CA THR A 64 -9.31 -7.48 1.28
C THR A 64 -8.98 -8.15 -0.06
N GLY A 65 -8.37 -9.34 -0.01
CA GLY A 65 -7.94 -10.09 -1.19
C GLY A 65 -6.55 -9.71 -1.71
N GLY A 66 -5.88 -8.74 -1.09
CA GLY A 66 -4.49 -8.40 -1.37
C GLY A 66 -3.48 -9.34 -0.70
N ALA A 67 -2.22 -9.25 -1.13
CA ALA A 67 -1.13 -10.12 -0.68
C ALA A 67 -0.35 -9.57 0.52
N VAL A 68 -0.55 -8.29 0.89
CA VAL A 68 0.18 -7.68 2.00
C VAL A 68 -0.51 -8.05 3.31
N VAL A 69 0.25 -8.65 4.22
CA VAL A 69 -0.21 -8.96 5.57
C VAL A 69 0.32 -7.90 6.52
N VAL A 70 -0.56 -7.31 7.31
CA VAL A 70 -0.21 -6.38 8.39
C VAL A 70 -0.35 -7.11 9.72
N ASP A 71 0.68 -7.03 10.56
CA ASP A 71 0.64 -7.47 11.95
C ASP A 71 0.49 -6.24 12.85
N PRO A 72 -0.74 -5.92 13.29
CA PRO A 72 -1.01 -4.73 14.11
C PRO A 72 -0.39 -4.84 15.50
N ASN A 73 -0.12 -6.03 16.03
CA ASN A 73 0.43 -6.17 17.37
C ASN A 73 1.91 -5.77 17.45
N HIS A 74 2.60 -5.79 16.33
CA HIS A 74 4.03 -5.47 16.23
C HIS A 74 4.31 -4.29 15.29
N ASN A 75 3.27 -3.68 14.71
CA ASN A 75 3.38 -2.66 13.67
C ASN A 75 4.33 -3.08 12.53
N THR A 76 4.26 -4.34 12.12
CA THR A 76 5.04 -4.88 11.00
C THR A 76 4.14 -5.25 9.84
N TRP A 77 4.72 -5.34 8.65
CA TRP A 77 4.03 -5.82 7.46
C TRP A 77 4.93 -6.74 6.65
N TYR A 78 4.30 -7.61 5.85
CA TYR A 78 4.97 -8.62 5.04
C TYR A 78 4.27 -8.78 3.69
N VAL A 79 5.03 -9.07 2.64
CA VAL A 79 4.51 -9.53 1.35
C VAL A 79 5.45 -10.56 0.75
N GLN A 80 4.90 -11.72 0.42
CA GLN A 80 5.58 -12.75 -0.36
C GLN A 80 5.44 -12.41 -1.85
N ILE A 81 6.55 -12.30 -2.58
CA ILE A 81 6.48 -12.17 -4.04
C ILE A 81 5.97 -13.50 -4.63
N PRO A 82 4.86 -13.50 -5.37
CA PRO A 82 4.34 -14.73 -5.99
C PRO A 82 5.18 -15.16 -7.19
N ASP A 83 5.13 -16.45 -7.55
CA ASP A 83 5.91 -17.02 -8.66
C ASP A 83 5.73 -16.29 -10.00
N GLY A 84 4.51 -15.82 -10.30
CA GLY A 84 4.22 -15.05 -11.53
C GLY A 84 4.89 -13.67 -11.58
N ASP A 85 5.40 -13.21 -10.44
CA ASP A 85 6.04 -11.92 -10.24
C ASP A 85 7.51 -12.08 -9.81
N ALA A 86 8.07 -13.28 -9.96
CA ALA A 86 9.44 -13.60 -9.59
C ALA A 86 10.44 -12.56 -10.14
N LEU A 87 11.32 -12.11 -9.25
CA LEU A 87 12.30 -11.08 -9.51
C LEU A 87 13.44 -11.68 -10.34
N ALA A 88 13.61 -11.20 -11.57
CA ALA A 88 14.66 -11.66 -12.49
C ALA A 88 15.89 -10.72 -12.53
N ALA A 89 15.78 -9.54 -11.93
CA ALA A 89 16.83 -8.53 -11.95
C ALA A 89 17.75 -8.67 -10.73
N SER A 90 19.06 -8.43 -10.93
CA SER A 90 20.04 -8.37 -9.85
C SER A 90 19.77 -7.26 -8.83
N SER A 91 18.89 -6.31 -9.15
CA SER A 91 18.34 -5.32 -8.22
C SER A 91 16.84 -5.13 -8.40
N TYR A 92 16.16 -4.80 -7.30
CA TYR A 92 14.73 -4.49 -7.31
C TYR A 92 14.45 -3.27 -6.43
N SER A 93 13.49 -2.45 -6.87
CA SER A 93 13.02 -1.29 -6.10
C SER A 93 11.74 -1.63 -5.36
N VAL A 94 11.63 -1.17 -4.12
CA VAL A 94 10.45 -1.34 -3.28
C VAL A 94 10.01 0.02 -2.77
N THR A 95 8.72 0.28 -2.88
CA THR A 95 8.08 1.44 -2.28
C THR A 95 6.90 1.00 -1.41
N ALA A 96 6.64 1.73 -0.32
CA ALA A 96 5.56 1.45 0.61
C ALA A 96 4.85 2.76 1.00
N GLN A 97 3.53 2.82 0.81
CA GLN A 97 2.71 4.00 1.06
C GLN A 97 1.43 3.61 1.79
N VAL A 98 1.05 4.35 2.83
CA VAL A 98 -0.24 4.18 3.49
C VAL A 98 -1.26 5.09 2.82
N LYS A 99 -2.44 4.54 2.54
CA LYS A 99 -3.56 5.25 1.93
C LYS A 99 -4.79 5.25 2.83
N SER A 100 -5.58 6.32 2.78
CA SER A 100 -6.89 6.38 3.42
C SER A 100 -7.91 5.54 2.64
N SER A 101 -9.09 5.30 3.23
CA SER A 101 -10.19 4.61 2.57
C SER A 101 -10.71 5.33 1.31
N ALA A 102 -10.49 6.64 1.20
CA ALA A 102 -10.76 7.42 -0.01
C ALA A 102 -9.64 7.33 -1.07
N GLY A 103 -8.51 6.70 -0.74
CA GLY A 103 -7.37 6.49 -1.64
C GLY A 103 -6.29 7.57 -1.57
N ASN A 104 -6.40 8.55 -0.67
CA ASN A 104 -5.38 9.59 -0.48
C ASN A 104 -4.14 8.99 0.21
N GLY A 105 -2.95 9.20 -0.36
CA GLY A 105 -1.70 8.60 0.13
C GLY A 105 -0.78 9.57 0.85
N ASN A 106 -0.03 9.06 1.81
CA ASN A 106 1.04 9.80 2.50
C ASN A 106 2.39 9.75 1.76
N THR A 107 3.47 10.12 2.45
CA THR A 107 4.83 9.94 1.93
C THR A 107 5.23 8.47 1.86
N THR A 108 5.75 8.10 0.71
CA THR A 108 6.25 6.76 0.42
C THR A 108 7.64 6.51 1.01
N GLY A 109 7.80 5.42 1.76
CA GLY A 109 9.12 4.86 2.05
C GLY A 109 9.69 4.18 0.81
N THR A 110 10.96 4.43 0.48
CA THR A 110 11.63 3.80 -0.68
C THR A 110 12.89 3.08 -0.22
N THR A 111 13.08 1.84 -0.68
CA THR A 111 14.32 1.09 -0.50
C THR A 111 14.66 0.32 -1.78
N THR A 112 15.91 -0.10 -1.90
CA THR A 112 16.39 -0.97 -2.97
C THR A 112 16.93 -2.25 -2.37
N GLY A 113 16.54 -3.39 -2.95
CA GLY A 113 17.13 -4.69 -2.64
C GLY A 113 17.90 -5.24 -3.84
N SER A 114 18.58 -6.37 -3.64
CA SER A 114 19.36 -7.03 -4.68
C SER A 114 19.27 -8.54 -4.62
N LEU A 115 19.36 -9.17 -5.80
CA LEU A 115 19.55 -10.60 -5.91
C LEU A 115 21.04 -10.92 -6.09
N THR A 116 21.57 -11.88 -5.33
CA THR A 116 23.00 -12.27 -5.34
C THR A 116 23.19 -13.76 -5.45
#